data_AF-A0AAU7X872-F1
#
_entry.id   AF-A0AAU7X872-F1
#
_cell.length_a   1.000
_cell.length_b   1.000
_cell.length_c   1.000
_cell.angle_alpha   90.00
_cell.angle_beta   90.00
_cell.angle_gamma   90.00
#
_symmetry.space_group_name_H-M   'P 1'
#
loop_
_entity.id
_entity.type
_entity.pdbx_description
1 polymer ?
#
loop_
_entity_poly.entity_id
_entity_poly.type
_entity_poly.pdbx_seq_one_letter_code
_entity_poly.pdbx_strand_id
1 'polypeptide(L)' 'MITSRLTSKAQTTVPQPVRNALKLREGDVLAYEIDGDRVILSKANPAEREDPFRTFSEWHSDADAKAYADL' A
#
# COMPACT_ATOMS: atom_id res chain seq x y z
N MET A 1 12.35 -17.52 3.13
CA MET A 1 12.59 -16.15 2.65
C MET A 1 12.70 -16.20 1.13
N ILE A 2 11.93 -15.40 0.39
CA ILE A 2 11.98 -15.35 -1.07
C ILE A 2 12.83 -14.14 -1.45
N THR A 3 13.83 -14.33 -2.31
CA THR A 3 14.77 -13.27 -2.72
C THR A 3 14.76 -13.12 -4.23
N SER A 4 14.78 -11.87 -4.71
CA SER A 4 14.96 -11.54 -6.13
C SER A 4 16.20 -10.67 -6.30
N ARG A 5 16.88 -10.79 -7.45
CA ARG A 5 18.01 -9.93 -7.79
C ARG A 5 17.51 -8.60 -8.35
N LEU A 6 18.21 -7.52 -7.99
CA LEU A 6 18.05 -6.22 -8.65
C LEU A 6 18.89 -6.21 -9.94
N THR A 7 18.26 -5.94 -11.07
CA THR A 7 18.96 -5.80 -12.35
C THR A 7 19.68 -4.44 -12.42
N SER A 8 20.56 -4.27 -13.41
CA SER A 8 21.24 -2.99 -13.66
C SER A 8 20.30 -1.82 -13.94
N LYS A 9 19.05 -2.10 -14.32
CA LYS A 9 18.00 -1.09 -14.54
C LYS A 9 17.16 -0.81 -13.29
N ALA A 10 17.61 -1.22 -12.10
CA ALA A 10 16.87 -1.13 -10.85
C ALA A 10 15.49 -1.82 -10.89
N GLN A 11 15.34 -2.84 -11.73
CA GLN A 11 14.12 -3.65 -11.80
C GLN A 11 14.32 -4.98 -11.06
N THR A 12 13.27 -5.44 -10.40
CA THR A 12 13.21 -6.79 -9.84
C THR A 12 11.91 -7.47 -10.27
N THR A 13 11.98 -8.78 -10.51
CA THR A 13 10.79 -9.57 -10.81
C THR A 13 10.10 -9.95 -9.52
N VAL A 14 8.81 -9.64 -9.39
CA VAL A 14 7.97 -10.11 -8.28
C VAL A 14 7.81 -11.62 -8.41
N PRO A 15 8.33 -12.45 -7.48
CA PRO A 15 8.30 -13.91 -7.59
C PRO A 15 6.87 -14.47 -7.66
N GLN A 16 6.69 -15.61 -8.31
CA GLN A 16 5.39 -16.26 -8.44
C GLN A 16 4.62 -16.43 -7.11
N PRO A 17 5.25 -16.85 -5.99
CA PRO A 17 4.52 -16.98 -4.72
C PRO A 17 3.98 -15.64 -4.21
N VAL A 18 4.73 -14.55 -4.40
CA VAL A 18 4.32 -13.19 -4.00
C VAL A 18 3.18 -12.70 -4.90
N ARG A 19 3.27 -12.92 -6.21
CA ARG A 19 2.17 -12.59 -7.15
C ARG A 19 0.88 -13.31 -6.79
N ASN A 20 0.98 -14.61 -6.45
CA ASN A 20 -0.18 -15.40 -6.07
C ASN A 20 -0.79 -14.90 -4.75
N ALA A 21 0.04 -14.61 -3.75
CA ALA A 21 -0.41 -14.10 -2.46
C ALA A 21 -1.16 -12.76 -2.58
N LEU A 22 -0.62 -11.85 -3.40
CA LEU A 22 -1.21 -10.53 -3.65
C LEU A 22 -2.24 -10.51 -4.80
N LYS A 23 -2.53 -11.67 -5.42
CA LYS A 23 -3.43 -11.82 -6.58
C LYS A 23 -3.12 -10.83 -7.72
N LEU A 24 -1.83 -10.63 -7.98
CA LEU A 24 -1.35 -9.68 -9.00
C LEU A 24 -1.57 -10.22 -10.40
N ARG A 25 -1.98 -9.31 -11.30
CA ARG A 25 -2.15 -9.53 -12.73
C ARG A 25 -1.38 -8.47 -13.50
N GLU A 26 -1.17 -8.73 -14.79
CA GLU A 26 -0.64 -7.72 -15.70
C GLU A 26 -1.55 -6.48 -15.69
N GLY A 27 -0.94 -5.29 -15.67
CA GLY A 27 -1.66 -4.01 -15.55
C GLY A 27 -2.01 -3.58 -14.13
N ASP A 28 -1.83 -4.44 -13.11
CA ASP A 28 -2.00 -4.02 -11.73
C ASP A 28 -0.93 -3.00 -11.32
N VAL A 29 -1.35 -1.98 -10.58
CA VAL A 29 -0.45 -0.98 -10.00
C VAL A 29 -0.06 -1.44 -8.60
N LEU A 30 1.21 -1.26 -8.24
CA LEU A 30 1.74 -1.55 -6.91
C LEU A 30 1.98 -0.25 -6.15
N ALA A 31 1.64 -0.25 -4.88
CA ALA A 31 2.00 0.81 -3.94
C ALA A 31 3.23 0.35 -3.13
N TYR A 32 4.11 1.32 -2.88
CA TYR A 32 5.34 1.14 -2.10
C TYR A 32 5.26 2.07 -0.89
N GLU A 33 5.48 1.51 0.29
CA GLU A 33 5.65 2.26 1.53
C GLU A 33 7.02 1.94 2.10
N ILE A 34 7.74 2.98 2.54
CA ILE A 34 9.08 2.85 3.11
C ILE A 34 8.93 2.96 4.63
N ASP A 35 9.38 1.93 5.33
CA ASP A 35 9.36 1.85 6.79
C ASP A 35 10.78 1.53 7.27
N GLY A 36 11.57 2.60 7.49
CA GLY A 36 12.98 2.49 7.85
C GLY A 36 13.81 1.80 6.76
N ASP A 37 14.30 0.60 7.06
CA ASP A 37 15.15 -0.22 6.18
C ASP A 37 14.37 -1.28 5.39
N ARG A 38 13.05 -1.35 5.55
CA ARG A 38 12.16 -2.26 4.82
C ARG A 38 11.17 -1.50 3.94
N VAL A 39 10.68 -2.22 2.94
CA VAL A 39 9.65 -1.74 2.03
C VAL A 39 8.44 -2.65 2.11
N ILE A 40 7.26 -2.06 2.29
CA ILE A 40 5.98 -2.75 2.22
C ILE A 40 5.44 -2.56 0.81
N LEU A 41 5.16 -3.68 0.15
CA LEU A 41 4.60 -3.71 -1.21
C LEU A 41 3.16 -4.21 -1.15
N SER A 42 2.22 -3.42 -1.65
CA SER A 42 0.81 -3.79 -1.73
C SER A 42 0.25 -3.57 -3.13
N LYS A 43 -0.86 -4.25 -3.45
CA LYS A 43 -1.64 -3.92 -4.64
C LYS A 43 -2.29 -2.57 -4.39
N ALA A 44 -2.03 -1.60 -5.28
CA ALA A 44 -2.59 -0.27 -5.14
C ALA A 44 -4.11 -0.36 -5.33
N ASN A 45 -4.86 0.11 -4.34
CA ASN A 45 -6.28 0.36 -4.47
C ASN A 45 -6.46 1.75 -5.10
N PRO A 46 -7.13 1.89 -6.25
CA PRO A 46 -7.42 3.19 -6.83
C PRO A 46 -8.11 4.15 -5.85
N ALA A 47 -8.97 3.62 -4.98
CA ALA A 47 -9.69 4.41 -3.97
C ALA A 47 -8.76 5.03 -2.90
N GLU A 48 -7.61 4.42 -2.59
CA GLU A 48 -6.65 4.95 -1.60
C GLU A 48 -5.73 6.04 -2.17
N ARG A 49 -5.68 6.17 -3.51
CA ARG A 49 -4.95 7.26 -4.19
C ARG A 49 -5.73 8.57 -4.17
N GLU A 50 -7.05 8.50 -4.09
CA GLU A 50 -7.97 9.64 -4.11
C GLU A 50 -8.78 9.75 -2.80
N ASP A 51 -8.16 9.51 -1.65
CA ASP A 51 -8.76 9.94 -0.39
C ASP A 51 -8.33 11.38 -0.09
N PRO A 52 -9.16 12.40 -0.41
CA PRO A 52 -8.84 13.79 -0.13
C PRO A 52 -8.70 14.10 1.38
N PHE A 53 -9.09 13.16 2.25
CA PHE A 53 -8.98 13.32 3.70
C PHE A 53 -7.77 12.63 4.33
N ARG A 54 -6.93 11.97 3.52
CA ARG A 54 -5.78 11.17 3.99
C ARG A 54 -4.77 11.96 4.86
N THR A 55 -4.74 13.29 4.73
CA THR A 55 -3.85 14.18 5.52
C THR A 55 -4.49 14.66 6.83
N PHE A 56 -5.77 14.39 7.07
CA PHE A 56 -6.51 14.85 8.27
C PHE A 56 -6.68 13.74 9.32
N SER A 57 -5.70 12.85 9.46
CA SER A 57 -5.73 11.80 10.49
C SER A 57 -5.81 12.37 11.92
N GLU A 58 -5.38 13.63 12.12
CA GLU A 58 -5.48 14.36 13.38
C GLU A 58 -6.92 14.62 13.84
N TRP A 59 -7.90 14.54 12.93
CA TRP A 59 -9.32 14.80 13.17
C TRP A 59 -10.16 13.52 13.25
N HIS A 60 -9.49 12.36 13.21
CA HIS A 60 -10.13 11.05 13.19
C HIS A 60 -9.98 10.34 14.55
N SER A 61 -10.16 11.07 15.65
CA SER A 61 -10.03 10.52 17.00
C SER A 61 -11.30 9.79 17.46
N ASP A 62 -11.16 8.90 18.44
CA ASP A 62 -12.30 8.25 19.11
C ASP A 62 -13.26 9.26 19.75
N ALA A 63 -12.77 10.45 20.11
CA ALA A 63 -13.60 11.52 20.65
C ALA A 63 -14.45 12.18 19.55
N ASP A 64 -13.87 12.41 18.38
CA ASP A 64 -14.57 12.96 17.21
C ASP A 64 -15.63 11.97 16.70
N ALA A 65 -15.28 10.68 16.62
CA ALA A 65 -16.22 9.63 16.23
C ALA A 65 -17.44 9.57 17.17
N LYS A 66 -17.26 9.76 18.48
CA LYS A 66 -18.37 9.80 19.45
C LYS A 66 -19.20 11.09 19.36
N ALA A 67 -18.57 12.22 19.05
CA ALA A 67 -19.25 13.52 19.01
C ALA A 67 -20.12 13.69 17.76
N TYR A 68 -19.72 13.08 16.63
CA TYR A 68 -20.33 13.31 15.33
C TYR A 68 -20.98 12.07 14.68
N ALA A 69 -21.08 10.94 15.39
CA ALA A 69 -21.65 9.69 14.83
C ALA A 69 -23.11 9.80 14.38
N ASP A 70 -23.91 10.68 15.00
CA ASP A 70 -25.36 10.80 14.79
C ASP A 70 -25.76 12.09 14.05
N LEU A 71 -24.82 12.75 13.38
CA LEU A 71 -25.01 14.06 12.71
C LEU A 71 -25.16 13.91 11.19
#